data_AF-A0AAW5UGZ5-F1
#
_entry.id   AF-A0AAW5UGZ5-F1
#
_cell.length_a   1.000
_cell.length_b   1.000
_cell.length_c   1.000
_cell.angle_alpha   90.00
_cell.angle_beta   90.00
_cell.angle_gamma   90.00
#
_symmetry.space_group_name_H-M   'P 1'
#
loop_
_entity.id
_entity.type
_entity.pdbx_description
1 polymer ?
#
loop_
_entity_poly.entity_id
_entity_poly.type
_entity_poly.pdbx_seq_one_letter_code
_entity_poly.pdbx_strand_id
1 'polypeptide(L)' 'MKYCNGAETFYTYAPQRRRLQNLTVNSGGNAIMDNAYTYDAVSNVLSVVNGASVPQSGKAGGQMAHTNTYSNSS' A
#
# COMPACT_ATOMS: atom_id res chain seq x y z
N MET A 1 14.91 0.36 -6.89
CA MET A 1 15.96 0.89 -5.99
C MET A 1 16.00 -0.02 -4.78
N LYS A 2 17.16 -0.59 -4.48
CA LYS A 2 17.35 -1.52 -3.36
C LYS A 2 17.95 -0.77 -2.18
N TYR A 3 17.27 -0.83 -1.03
CA TYR A 3 17.75 -0.25 0.22
C TYR A 3 18.86 -1.12 0.81
N CYS A 4 19.66 -0.55 1.72
CA CYS A 4 20.77 -1.25 2.37
C CYS A 4 20.34 -2.52 3.14
N ASN A 5 19.06 -2.62 3.51
CA ASN A 5 18.46 -3.82 4.13
C ASN A 5 18.01 -4.89 3.11
N GLY A 6 18.34 -4.70 1.83
CA GLY A 6 18.00 -5.64 0.75
C GLY A 6 16.55 -5.57 0.27
N ALA A 7 15.73 -4.68 0.83
CA ALA A 7 14.36 -4.48 0.38
C ALA A 7 14.31 -3.57 -0.85
N GLU A 8 13.27 -3.72 -1.65
CA GLU A 8 12.99 -2.90 -2.83
C GLU A 8 11.55 -2.40 -2.74
N THR A 9 11.35 -1.10 -2.95
CA THR A 9 10.01 -0.49 -2.97
C THR A 9 9.65 -0.07 -4.38
N PHE A 10 8.43 -0.40 -4.79
CA PHE A 10 7.85 -0.09 -6.08
C PHE A 10 6.61 0.77 -5.88
N TYR A 11 6.55 1.88 -6.62
CA TYR A 11 5.44 2.83 -6.58
C TYR A 11 4.75 2.82 -7.93
N THR A 12 3.46 2.50 -7.95
CA THR A 12 2.62 2.65 -9.14
C THR A 12 1.73 3.86 -8.94
N TYR A 13 1.72 4.77 -9.90
CA TYR A 13 0.92 5.99 -9.83
C TYR A 13 -0.20 5.95 -10.86
N ALA A 14 -1.39 6.41 -10.46
CA ALA A 14 -2.51 6.59 -11.36
C ALA A 14 -2.16 7.64 -12.45
N PRO A 15 -2.54 7.40 -13.72
CA PRO A 15 -2.17 8.27 -14.84
C PRO A 15 -2.78 9.66 -14.72
N GLN A 16 -3.98 9.75 -14.16
CA GLN A 16 -4.62 11.03 -13.87
C GLN A 16 -4.28 11.47 -12.44
N ARG A 17 -3.46 12.52 -12.35
CA ARG A 17 -3.04 13.23 -11.11
C ARG A 17 -1.88 12.62 -10.31
N ARG A 18 -1.16 11.62 -10.86
CA ARG A 18 0.02 11.00 -10.20
C ARG A 18 -0.25 10.59 -8.74
N ARG A 19 -1.47 10.14 -8.44
CA ARG A 19 -1.84 9.61 -7.11
C ARG A 19 -1.23 8.22 -6.94
N LEU A 20 -0.73 7.91 -5.76
CA LEU A 20 -0.15 6.60 -5.48
C LEU A 20 -1.25 5.54 -5.55
N GLN A 21 -1.23 4.68 -6.56
CA GLN A 21 -2.21 3.61 -6.71
C GLN A 21 -1.79 2.35 -5.95
N ASN A 22 -0.51 2.01 -6.04
CA ASN A 22 0.04 0.82 -5.38
C ASN A 22 1.43 1.08 -4.80
N LEU A 23 1.68 0.52 -3.62
CA LEU A 23 3.00 0.46 -3.00
C LEU A 23 3.33 -0.99 -2.67
N THR A 24 4.32 -1.55 -3.37
CA THR A 24 4.82 -2.90 -3.10
C THR A 24 6.21 -2.82 -2.48
N VAL A 25 6.45 -3.55 -1.40
CA VAL A 25 7.77 -3.69 -0.76
C VAL A 25 8.17 -5.14 -0.79
N ASN A 26 9.23 -5.46 -1.52
CA ASN A 26 9.76 -6.81 -1.65
C ASN A 26 11.08 -6.96 -0.90
N SER A 27 11.30 -8.11 -0.26
CA SER A 27 12.61 -8.48 0.28
C SER A 27 12.81 -9.98 0.16
N GLY A 28 14.00 -10.40 -0.28
CA GLY A 28 14.31 -11.83 -0.45
C GLY A 28 13.34 -12.57 -1.38
N GLY A 29 12.78 -11.88 -2.39
CA GLY A 29 11.81 -12.45 -3.33
C GLY A 29 10.36 -12.51 -2.84
N ASN A 30 10.08 -12.07 -1.60
CA ASN A 30 8.74 -12.07 -1.02
C ASN A 30 8.21 -10.65 -0.87
N ALA A 31 6.91 -10.47 -1.13
CA ALA A 31 6.21 -9.24 -0.79
C ALA A 31 5.98 -9.17 0.72
N ILE A 32 6.53 -8.12 1.35
CA ILE A 32 6.27 -7.76 2.75
C ILE A 32 5.01 -6.88 2.82
N MET A 33 4.84 -6.00 1.83
CA MET A 33 3.69 -5.12 1.67
C MET A 33 3.26 -5.09 0.21
N ASP A 34 1.95 -5.05 -0.02
CA ASP A 34 1.33 -4.80 -1.31
C ASP A 34 0.06 -3.97 -1.12
N ASN A 35 0.26 -2.66 -0.89
CA ASN A 35 -0.79 -1.75 -0.51
C ASN A 35 -1.45 -1.13 -1.75
N ALA A 36 -2.72 -1.47 -1.96
CA ALA A 36 -3.59 -0.82 -2.93
C ALA A 36 -4.37 0.32 -2.26
N TYR A 37 -4.35 1.51 -2.86
CA TYR A 37 -5.00 2.71 -2.35
C TYR A 37 -6.21 3.09 -3.19
N THR A 38 -7.32 3.43 -2.54
CA THR A 38 -8.49 4.04 -3.20
C THR A 38 -8.67 5.48 -2.74
N TYR A 39 -9.26 6.29 -3.61
CA TYR A 39 -9.40 7.72 -3.39
C TYR A 39 -10.78 8.22 -3.78
N ASP A 40 -11.22 9.29 -3.13
CA ASP A 40 -12.36 10.07 -3.60
C ASP A 40 -11.97 11.02 -4.76
N ALA A 41 -12.93 11.83 -5.20
CA ALA A 41 -12.75 12.79 -6.30
C ALA A 41 -11.78 13.94 -5.95
N VAL A 42 -11.62 14.25 -4.67
CA VAL A 42 -10.74 15.33 -4.17
C VAL A 42 -9.39 14.82 -3.64
N SER A 43 -9.15 13.51 -3.74
CA SER A 43 -7.90 12.82 -3.39
C SER A 43 -7.71 12.48 -1.91
N ASN A 44 -8.79 12.43 -1.11
CA ASN A 44 -8.72 11.76 0.18
C ASN A 44 -8.57 10.25 -0.02
N VAL A 45 -7.76 9.59 0.80
CA VAL A 45 -7.59 8.13 0.77
C VAL A 45 -8.79 7.47 1.44
N LEU A 46 -9.62 6.77 0.69
CA LEU A 46 -10.81 6.08 1.21
C LEU A 46 -10.46 4.72 1.81
N SER A 47 -9.52 3.99 1.21
CA SER A 47 -9.08 2.71 1.76
C SER A 47 -7.63 2.39 1.41
N VAL A 48 -7.07 1.50 2.23
CA VAL A 48 -5.80 0.83 2.00
C VAL A 48 -6.03 -0.66 2.21
N VAL A 49 -5.66 -1.47 1.22
CA VAL A 49 -5.70 -2.93 1.32
C VAL A 49 -4.29 -3.46 1.10
N ASN A 50 -3.73 -4.16 2.08
CA ASN A 50 -2.49 -4.91 1.93
C ASN A 50 -2.79 -6.33 1.46
N GLY A 51 -2.35 -6.67 0.25
CA GLY A 51 -2.49 -7.98 -0.37
C GLY A 51 -1.33 -8.95 -0.07
N ALA A 52 -0.27 -8.51 0.62
CA ALA A 52 0.88 -9.36 0.89
C ALA A 52 0.49 -10.59 1.71
N SER A 53 1.04 -11.75 1.35
CA SER A 53 0.79 -13.00 2.07
C SER A 53 1.24 -12.90 3.53
N VAL A 54 0.57 -13.64 4.41
CA VAL A 54 0.92 -13.68 5.83
C VAL A 54 2.34 -14.25 5.98
N PRO A 55 3.28 -13.50 6.57
CA PRO A 55 4.64 -13.95 6.72
C PRO A 55 4.74 -15.01 7.83
N GLN A 56 5.91 -15.62 7.97
CA GLN A 56 6.18 -16.54 9.09
C GLN A 56 5.86 -15.86 10.44
N SER A 57 5.34 -16.64 11.38
CA SER A 57 4.98 -16.16 12.73
C SER A 57 6.09 -15.30 13.35
N GLY A 58 5.69 -14.15 13.91
CA GLY A 58 6.59 -13.17 14.52
C GLY A 58 7.29 -12.22 13.53
N LYS A 59 6.98 -12.28 12.23
CA LYS A 59 7.43 -11.30 11.24
C LYS A 59 6.31 -10.32 10.89
N ALA A 60 6.66 -9.07 10.62
CA ALA A 60 5.71 -8.03 10.23
C ALA A 60 5.27 -8.20 8.76
N GLY A 61 4.02 -7.82 8.47
CA GLY A 61 3.41 -7.93 7.14
C GLY A 61 2.09 -8.70 7.19
N GLY A 62 1.63 -9.14 6.02
CA GLY A 62 0.39 -9.91 5.88
C GLY A 62 -0.82 -9.05 5.53
N GLN A 63 -1.95 -9.74 5.34
CA GLN A 63 -3.17 -9.14 4.82
C GLN A 63 -3.77 -8.16 5.82
N MET A 64 -4.19 -7.00 5.31
CA MET A 64 -4.85 -5.96 6.08
C MET A 64 -5.83 -5.21 5.18
N ALA A 65 -6.94 -4.74 5.73
CA ALA A 65 -7.82 -3.80 5.06
C ALA A 65 -8.22 -2.71 6.05
N HIS A 66 -8.10 -1.46 5.64
CA HIS A 66 -8.50 -0.30 6.41
C HIS A 66 -9.33 0.65 5.55
N THR A 67 -10.44 1.15 6.10
CA THR A 67 -11.31 2.13 5.43
C THR A 67 -11.38 3.39 6.28
N ASN A 68 -11.20 4.55 5.64
CA ASN A 68 -11.32 5.86 6.26
C ASN A 68 -12.69 6.44 5.94
N THR A 69 -13.32 7.06 6.94
CA THR A 69 -14.57 7.81 6.76
C THR A 69 -14.31 9.30 6.95
N TYR A 70 -14.75 10.10 5.97
CA TYR A 70 -14.68 11.56 6.03
C TYR A 70 -16.09 12.13 6.04
N SER A 71 -16.41 12.95 7.04
CA SER A 71 -17.65 13.73 7.08
C SER A 71 -17.45 15.01 6.28
N ASN A 72 -18.24 15.19 5.22
CA ASN A 72 -18.41 16.52 4.61
C ASN A 72 -19.49 17.23 5.41
N SER A 73 -19.09 18.04 6.40
CA SER A 73 -20.01 18.95 7.07
C SER A 73 -20.39 20.05 6.08
N SER A 74 -21.62 20.00 5.57
CA SER A 74 -22.27 21.09 4.81
C SER A 74 -22.81 22.16 5.76
#